data_AF-A0A956RDI0-F1
#
_entry.id   AF-A0A956RDI0-F1
#
_cell.length_a   1.000
_cell.length_b   1.000
_cell.length_c   1.000
_cell.angle_alpha   90.00
_cell.angle_beta   90.00
_cell.angle_gamma   90.00
#
_symmetry.space_group_name_H-M   'P 1'
#
loop_
_entity.id
_entity.type
_entity.pdbx_description
1 polymer ?
#
loop_
_entity_poly.entity_id
_entity_poly.type
_entity_poly.pdbx_seq_one_letter_code
_entity_poly.pdbx_strand_id
1 'polypeptide(L)'
;MLSARERSAWARIGASAFALAFALTLACGDDGGGTETDAGTGGASDSADTGETGAPGPWSSLDERPCPPDSPLDAANFGVPFFLTHCTGCHSSTIATEDRQGAPANVNFDNVDEIVAQADRVWARSADQNETMPPINSVSAAERAMLGEWLACGAPLKAE
;
A
#
# COMPACT_ATOMS: atom_id res chain seq x y z
N MET A 1 43.17 6.65 -26.27
CA MET A 1 42.96 7.52 -27.45
C MET A 1 41.46 7.61 -27.68
N LEU A 2 40.91 8.82 -27.56
CA LEU A 2 39.51 9.15 -27.84
C LEU A 2 39.15 8.78 -29.29
N SER A 3 37.93 8.31 -29.52
CA SER A 3 37.18 8.75 -30.70
C SER A 3 35.68 8.75 -30.39
N ALA A 4 35.18 9.93 -30.06
CA ALA A 4 33.79 10.30 -30.20
C ALA A 4 33.37 10.13 -31.67
N ARG A 5 32.09 9.78 -31.89
CA ARG A 5 31.22 10.12 -33.03
C ARG A 5 30.02 9.18 -33.03
N GLU A 6 28.75 9.54 -33.13
CA GLU A 6 28.01 10.80 -33.11
C GLU A 6 26.56 10.40 -33.42
N ARG A 7 25.60 11.04 -32.72
CA ARG A 7 24.29 11.47 -33.23
C ARG A 7 23.18 10.43 -33.52
N SER A 8 22.13 10.56 -32.71
CA SER A 8 20.78 10.94 -33.16
C SER A 8 20.03 9.99 -34.09
N ALA A 9 19.13 9.20 -33.52
CA ALA A 9 17.93 8.73 -34.21
C ALA A 9 16.71 8.96 -33.31
N TRP A 10 16.33 10.24 -33.20
CA TRP A 10 14.99 10.63 -32.77
C TRP A 10 14.08 10.61 -33.99
N ALA A 11 12.79 10.43 -33.72
CA ALA A 11 11.65 10.59 -34.63
C ALA A 11 11.29 9.40 -35.52
N ARG A 12 10.26 8.65 -35.10
CA ARG A 12 8.99 8.60 -35.85
C ARG A 12 7.81 8.59 -34.87
N ILE A 13 7.36 9.80 -34.54
CA ILE A 13 6.07 10.06 -33.90
C ILE A 13 5.00 9.67 -34.92
N GLY A 14 4.28 8.58 -34.65
CA GLY A 14 3.12 8.16 -35.41
C GLY A 14 1.93 9.04 -35.05
N ALA A 15 1.49 9.87 -36.00
CA ALA A 15 0.22 10.58 -35.93
C ALA A 15 -0.92 9.55 -35.94
N SER A 16 -1.69 9.47 -34.86
CA SER A 16 -2.99 8.80 -34.84
C SER A 16 -4.05 9.81 -34.44
N ALA A 17 -4.92 10.08 -35.41
CA ALA A 17 -6.11 10.87 -35.27
C ALA A 17 -7.05 10.21 -34.25
N PHE A 18 -7.47 10.97 -33.24
CA PHE A 18 -8.71 10.70 -32.53
C PHE A 18 -9.45 12.02 -32.40
N ALA A 19 -10.32 12.27 -33.37
CA ALA A 19 -11.45 13.14 -33.19
C ALA A 19 -12.43 12.41 -32.26
N LEU A 20 -12.71 12.98 -31.09
CA LEU A 20 -13.96 12.72 -30.38
C LEU A 20 -14.34 14.00 -29.62
N ALA A 21 -15.32 14.70 -30.17
CA ALA A 21 -16.07 15.72 -29.47
C ALA A 21 -16.95 15.02 -28.43
N PHE A 22 -16.84 15.40 -27.17
CA PHE A 22 -17.85 15.09 -26.16
C PHE A 22 -18.17 16.38 -25.40
N ALA A 23 -19.23 17.05 -25.86
CA ALA A 23 -19.89 18.08 -25.10
C ALA A 23 -20.75 17.39 -24.03
N LEU A 24 -20.42 17.60 -22.75
CA LEU A 24 -21.28 17.22 -21.64
C LEU A 24 -21.39 18.40 -20.68
N THR A 25 -22.36 19.27 -20.97
CA THR A 25 -22.91 20.22 -20.02
C THR A 25 -23.95 19.50 -19.18
N LEU A 26 -23.65 19.20 -17.92
CA LEU A 26 -24.64 18.72 -16.95
C LEU A 26 -24.47 19.46 -15.61
N ALA A 27 -25.46 20.32 -15.37
CA ALA A 27 -25.98 20.86 -14.12
C ALA A 27 -25.26 20.58 -12.78
N CYS A 28 -24.88 21.67 -12.08
CA CYS A 28 -24.95 21.73 -10.61
C CYS A 28 -26.26 22.43 -10.22
N GLY A 29 -27.17 21.67 -9.61
CA GLY A 29 -28.10 22.15 -8.58
C GLY A 29 -27.88 21.22 -7.37
N ASP A 30 -28.25 21.52 -6.14
CA ASP A 30 -28.89 22.65 -5.47
C ASP A 30 -28.69 22.33 -3.97
N ASP A 31 -28.54 23.37 -3.16
CA ASP A 31 -28.29 23.30 -1.72
C ASP A 31 -29.38 22.55 -0.95
N GLY A 32 -28.97 21.62 -0.08
CA GLY A 32 -29.87 20.90 0.83
C GLY A 32 -29.27 20.76 2.22
N GLY A 33 -29.46 21.78 3.05
CA GLY A 33 -29.24 21.69 4.49
C GLY A 33 -30.32 20.84 5.18
N GLY A 34 -29.93 20.17 6.27
CA GLY A 34 -30.84 19.42 7.13
C GLY A 34 -30.11 18.79 8.32
N THR A 35 -30.04 19.54 9.42
CA THR A 35 -29.70 19.06 10.76
C THR A 35 -30.88 18.33 11.36
N GLU A 36 -30.76 17.05 11.69
CA GLU A 36 -31.65 16.42 12.66
C GLU A 36 -30.84 15.36 13.44
N THR A 37 -30.51 15.68 14.69
CA THR A 37 -30.06 14.74 15.71
C THR A 37 -31.21 13.80 16.07
N ASP A 38 -30.99 12.49 16.04
CA ASP A 38 -31.87 11.54 16.70
C ASP A 38 -31.07 10.55 17.55
N ALA A 39 -31.42 10.52 18.83
CA ALA A 39 -30.84 9.67 19.86
C ALA A 39 -31.63 8.37 19.92
N GLY A 40 -31.09 7.31 19.31
CA GLY A 40 -31.64 5.96 19.39
C GLY A 40 -30.73 5.01 20.16
N THR A 41 -31.02 4.80 21.44
CA THR A 41 -30.47 3.70 22.24
C THR A 41 -31.25 2.41 21.95
N GLY A 42 -30.55 1.34 21.58
CA GLY A 42 -31.12 -0.01 21.53
C GLY A 42 -30.24 -0.99 20.74
N GLY A 43 -29.44 -1.77 21.46
CA GLY A 43 -28.50 -2.72 20.87
C GLY A 43 -29.13 -3.99 20.32
N ALA A 44 -28.45 -4.53 19.31
CA ALA A 44 -28.28 -5.95 19.06
C ALA A 44 -26.90 -6.11 18.42
N SER A 45 -25.93 -6.59 19.20
CA SER A 45 -24.66 -7.08 18.67
C SER A 45 -24.92 -8.45 18.05
N ASP A 46 -25.38 -8.46 16.82
CA ASP A 46 -25.05 -9.52 15.89
C ASP A 46 -23.87 -8.98 15.08
N SER A 47 -22.65 -9.29 15.53
CA SER A 47 -21.43 -9.15 14.72
C SER A 47 -21.52 -10.17 13.59
N ALA A 48 -22.31 -9.83 12.57
CA ALA A 48 -22.01 -10.25 11.23
C ALA A 48 -20.69 -9.55 10.87
N ASP A 49 -19.61 -10.33 10.92
CA ASP A 49 -18.33 -10.01 10.32
C ASP A 49 -18.54 -9.82 8.82
N THR A 50 -19.06 -8.66 8.44
CA THR A 50 -18.88 -8.15 7.09
C THR A 50 -17.47 -7.61 7.08
N GLY A 51 -16.52 -8.44 6.64
CA GLY A 51 -15.16 -8.02 6.37
C GLY A 51 -15.18 -6.74 5.56
N GLU A 52 -14.99 -5.61 6.24
CA GLU A 52 -14.79 -4.32 5.62
C GLU A 52 -13.37 -4.37 5.05
N THR A 53 -13.29 -4.91 3.84
CA THR A 53 -12.05 -5.10 3.10
C THR A 53 -11.40 -3.72 2.94
N GLY A 54 -10.36 -3.45 3.74
CA GLY A 54 -9.53 -2.25 3.61
C GLY A 54 -9.52 -1.30 4.81
N ALA A 55 -10.22 -1.57 5.91
CA ALA A 55 -10.02 -0.78 7.15
C ALA A 55 -8.98 -1.46 8.08
N PRO A 56 -8.10 -0.70 8.75
CA PRO A 56 -7.29 -1.22 9.84
C PRO A 56 -8.15 -1.84 10.94
N GLY A 57 -7.90 -3.10 11.28
CA GLY A 57 -8.63 -3.80 12.34
C GLY A 57 -8.04 -3.58 13.74
N PRO A 58 -8.75 -4.00 14.80
CA PRO A 58 -8.37 -3.77 16.20
C PRO A 58 -7.36 -4.79 16.75
N TRP A 59 -6.51 -5.38 15.91
CA TRP A 59 -5.57 -6.44 16.32
C TRP A 59 -4.41 -5.86 17.12
N SER A 60 -3.93 -6.57 18.14
CA SER A 60 -2.80 -6.09 18.96
C SER A 60 -1.44 -6.63 18.50
N SER A 61 -1.45 -7.69 17.71
CA SER A 61 -0.28 -8.35 17.11
C SER A 61 -0.61 -8.99 15.77
N LEU A 62 0.41 -9.36 15.00
CA LEU A 62 0.25 -10.03 13.71
C LEU A 62 -0.43 -11.40 13.86
N ASP A 63 -0.08 -12.17 14.89
CA ASP A 63 -0.65 -13.51 15.13
C ASP A 63 -2.17 -13.51 15.40
N GLU A 64 -2.70 -12.40 15.93
CA GLU A 64 -4.14 -12.21 16.16
C GLU A 64 -4.90 -11.81 14.91
N ARG A 65 -4.19 -11.34 13.88
CA ARG A 65 -4.81 -10.92 12.63
C ARG A 65 -5.13 -12.14 11.78
N PRO A 66 -6.42 -12.38 11.43
CA PRO A 66 -6.78 -13.49 10.56
C PRO A 66 -6.30 -13.22 9.12
N CYS A 67 -5.79 -14.27 8.47
CA CYS A 67 -5.68 -14.33 7.02
C CYS A 67 -7.05 -14.68 6.43
N PRO A 68 -7.65 -13.82 5.57
CA PRO A 68 -8.85 -14.19 4.82
C PRO A 68 -8.57 -15.37 3.89
N PRO A 69 -9.48 -16.38 3.80
CA PRO A 69 -9.23 -17.61 3.05
C PRO A 69 -9.07 -17.42 1.54
N ASP A 70 -9.57 -16.31 1.00
CA ASP A 70 -9.51 -15.97 -0.43
C ASP A 70 -8.79 -14.62 -0.63
N SER A 71 -7.77 -14.32 0.20
CA SER A 71 -7.00 -13.08 0.04
C SER A 71 -6.36 -13.04 -1.34
N PRO A 72 -6.64 -12.00 -2.16
CA PRO A 72 -6.06 -11.91 -3.48
C PRO A 72 -4.60 -11.43 -3.43
N LEU A 73 -4.07 -11.06 -2.26
CA LEU A 73 -2.80 -10.37 -2.14
C LEU A 73 -1.62 -11.35 -2.21
N ASP A 74 -0.67 -11.03 -3.08
CA ASP A 74 0.58 -11.75 -3.18
C ASP A 74 1.78 -10.82 -3.36
N ALA A 75 2.97 -11.41 -3.33
CA ALA A 75 4.20 -10.66 -3.51
C ALA A 75 4.24 -9.88 -4.83
N ALA A 76 3.65 -10.39 -5.91
CA ALA A 76 3.74 -9.76 -7.22
C ALA A 76 2.74 -8.60 -7.39
N ASN A 77 1.51 -8.77 -6.91
CA ASN A 77 0.44 -7.79 -7.09
C ASN A 77 0.43 -6.69 -6.01
N PHE A 78 0.99 -6.96 -4.84
CA PHE A 78 0.94 -6.03 -3.71
C PHE A 78 2.27 -5.98 -2.93
N GLY A 79 2.78 -7.10 -2.42
CA GLY A 79 3.88 -7.10 -1.44
C GLY A 79 5.15 -6.41 -1.94
N VAL A 80 5.71 -6.84 -3.06
CA VAL A 80 6.93 -6.25 -3.64
C VAL A 80 6.71 -4.79 -4.06
N PRO A 81 5.64 -4.43 -4.81
CA PRO A 81 5.34 -3.02 -5.12
C PRO A 81 5.23 -2.12 -3.88
N PHE A 82 4.60 -2.61 -2.81
CA PHE A 82 4.44 -1.86 -1.56
C PHE A 82 5.80 -1.58 -0.91
N PHE A 83 6.64 -2.60 -0.76
CA PHE A 83 7.96 -2.45 -0.15
C PHE A 83 8.89 -1.58 -0.98
N LEU A 84 8.85 -1.70 -2.32
CA LEU A 84 9.62 -0.84 -3.22
C LEU A 84 9.22 0.64 -3.08
N THR A 85 7.93 0.91 -2.86
CA THR A 85 7.41 2.27 -2.78
C THR A 85 7.67 2.91 -1.42
N HIS A 86 7.49 2.16 -0.33
CA HIS A 86 7.45 2.73 1.02
C HIS A 86 8.64 2.35 1.92
N CYS A 87 9.34 1.25 1.64
CA CYS A 87 10.28 0.66 2.60
C CYS A 87 11.74 0.68 2.12
N THR A 88 12.01 0.23 0.89
CA THR A 88 13.38 -0.01 0.41
C THR A 88 14.20 1.26 0.23
N GLY A 89 13.56 2.43 0.11
CA GLY A 89 14.23 3.73 0.09
C GLY A 89 15.01 4.06 1.36
N CYS A 90 14.78 3.34 2.47
CA CYS A 90 15.60 3.40 3.69
C CYS A 90 16.15 2.02 4.10
N HIS A 91 15.46 0.94 3.73
CA HIS A 91 15.72 -0.44 4.15
C HIS A 91 16.25 -1.34 3.02
N SER A 92 17.09 -0.85 2.12
CA SER A 92 17.81 -1.71 1.16
C SER A 92 19.28 -1.87 1.56
N SER A 93 19.87 -3.05 1.43
CA SER A 93 21.31 -3.26 1.70
C SER A 93 22.22 -2.44 0.79
N THR A 94 21.69 -1.91 -0.31
CA THR A 94 22.40 -1.08 -1.29
C THR A 94 22.57 0.38 -0.85
N ILE A 95 21.89 0.80 0.22
CA ILE A 95 21.94 2.18 0.74
C ILE A 95 23.02 2.30 1.81
N ALA A 96 23.92 3.27 1.64
CA ALA A 96 24.97 3.60 2.60
C ALA A 96 24.35 3.97 3.96
N THR A 97 25.01 3.61 5.06
CA THR A 97 24.41 3.68 6.41
C THR A 97 23.95 5.09 6.78
N GLU A 98 24.71 6.10 6.36
CA GLU A 98 24.42 7.52 6.54
C GLU A 98 23.14 8.01 5.81
N ASP A 99 22.74 7.34 4.72
CA ASP A 99 21.61 7.74 3.87
C ASP A 99 20.32 6.99 4.21
N ARG A 100 20.35 6.10 5.22
CA ARG A 100 19.22 5.22 5.60
C ARG A 100 18.15 5.90 6.46
N GLN A 101 18.23 7.21 6.69
CA GLN A 101 17.28 7.94 7.55
C GLN A 101 17.11 7.32 8.94
N GLY A 102 18.20 6.77 9.49
CA GLY A 102 18.21 6.08 10.77
C GLY A 102 17.76 4.61 10.75
N ALA A 103 17.40 4.06 9.58
CA ALA A 103 17.11 2.63 9.46
C ALA A 103 18.37 1.78 9.72
N PRO A 104 18.30 0.74 10.58
CA PRO A 104 19.46 -0.09 10.89
C PRO A 104 20.05 -0.79 9.66
N ALA A 105 21.38 -0.87 9.58
CA ALA A 105 22.10 -1.51 8.47
C ALA A 105 21.77 -3.01 8.30
N ASN A 106 21.30 -3.67 9.36
CA ASN A 106 20.95 -5.09 9.36
C ASN A 106 19.45 -5.36 9.19
N VAL A 107 18.63 -4.34 8.92
CA VAL A 107 17.21 -4.51 8.60
C VAL A 107 17.01 -4.11 7.14
N ASN A 108 17.04 -5.11 6.26
CA ASN A 108 16.91 -4.94 4.82
C ASN A 108 15.69 -5.72 4.31
N PHE A 109 15.06 -5.20 3.24
CA PHE A 109 13.90 -5.78 2.58
C PHE A 109 14.19 -5.92 1.07
N ASP A 110 15.32 -6.52 0.72
CA ASP A 110 15.75 -6.71 -0.67
C ASP A 110 15.04 -7.90 -1.32
N ASN A 111 14.46 -8.81 -0.52
CA ASN A 111 13.65 -9.94 -0.99
C ASN A 111 12.54 -10.31 0.02
N VAL A 112 11.61 -11.18 -0.42
CA VAL A 112 10.43 -11.57 0.39
C VAL A 112 10.82 -12.40 1.62
N ASP A 113 11.86 -13.24 1.55
CA ASP A 113 12.27 -14.04 2.71
C ASP A 113 12.75 -13.14 3.86
N GLU A 114 13.45 -12.05 3.55
CA GLU A 114 13.85 -11.03 4.53
C GLU A 114 12.64 -10.30 5.14
N ILE A 115 11.60 -10.05 4.33
CA ILE A 115 10.34 -9.45 4.78
C ILE A 115 9.63 -10.40 5.75
N VAL A 116 9.48 -11.67 5.38
CA VAL A 116 8.86 -12.71 6.22
C VAL A 116 9.61 -12.85 7.54
N ALA A 117 10.94 -12.86 7.50
CA ALA A 117 11.79 -12.94 8.71
C ALA A 117 11.62 -11.74 9.65
N GLN A 118 10.99 -10.65 9.21
CA GLN A 118 10.72 -9.44 9.99
C GLN A 118 9.23 -9.09 10.07
N ALA A 119 8.33 -10.00 9.69
CA ALA A 119 6.90 -9.73 9.51
C ALA A 119 6.27 -9.08 10.75
N ASP A 120 6.51 -9.60 11.95
CA ASP A 120 6.01 -9.01 13.20
C ASP A 120 6.46 -7.57 13.41
N ARG A 121 7.74 -7.29 13.10
CA ARG A 121 8.32 -5.96 13.25
C ARG A 121 7.77 -5.01 12.19
N VAL A 122 7.58 -5.46 10.96
CA VAL A 122 6.95 -4.65 9.91
C VAL A 122 5.52 -4.33 10.31
N TRP A 123 4.75 -5.33 10.74
CA TRP A 123 3.36 -5.16 11.13
C TRP A 123 3.24 -4.12 12.26
N ALA A 124 4.00 -4.28 13.34
CA ALA A 124 3.98 -3.40 14.50
C ALA A 124 4.45 -1.96 14.23
N ARG A 125 5.01 -1.69 13.03
CA ARG A 125 5.52 -0.36 12.66
C ARG A 125 4.72 0.32 11.57
N SER A 126 4.10 -0.45 10.67
CA SER A 126 3.57 0.05 9.40
C SER A 126 2.26 -0.57 8.94
N ALA A 127 1.78 -1.65 9.55
CA ALA A 127 0.53 -2.28 9.13
C ALA A 127 -0.63 -1.88 10.05
N ASP A 128 -1.84 -1.94 9.51
CA ASP A 128 -3.06 -1.61 10.21
C ASP A 128 -3.03 -0.22 10.87
N GLN A 129 -3.21 -0.19 12.19
CA GLN A 129 -3.24 1.00 13.02
C GLN A 129 -1.84 1.56 13.30
N ASN A 130 -0.77 0.86 12.89
CA ASN A 130 0.60 1.25 13.17
C ASN A 130 1.13 2.21 12.10
N GLU A 131 1.57 3.39 12.54
CA GLU A 131 1.96 4.50 11.63
C GLU A 131 3.37 5.03 11.88
N THR A 132 4.18 4.32 12.67
CA THR A 132 5.52 4.82 13.04
C THR A 132 6.54 4.76 11.90
N MET A 133 6.23 4.00 10.84
CA MET A 133 7.05 3.87 9.64
C MET A 133 6.16 3.86 8.39
N PRO A 134 6.60 4.44 7.26
CA PRO A 134 7.88 5.15 7.10
C PRO A 134 7.82 6.58 7.71
N PRO A 135 8.97 7.17 8.09
CA PRO A 135 9.02 8.53 8.67
C PRO A 135 8.74 9.62 7.62
N ILE A 136 8.86 9.27 6.35
CA ILE A 136 8.63 10.10 5.17
C ILE A 136 7.79 9.25 4.22
N ASN A 137 6.82 9.86 3.54
CA ASN A 137 5.85 9.19 2.66
C ASN A 137 4.86 8.29 3.41
N SER A 138 3.94 8.92 4.16
CA SER A 138 2.88 8.23 4.89
C SER A 138 2.12 7.24 4.01
N VAL A 139 1.91 6.03 4.54
CA VAL A 139 1.07 4.99 3.92
C VAL A 139 -0.38 5.23 4.30
N SER A 140 -1.31 5.14 3.34
CA SER A 140 -2.73 5.31 3.61
C SER A 140 -3.28 4.20 4.52
N ALA A 141 -4.35 4.48 5.27
CA ALA A 141 -4.97 3.47 6.14
C ALA A 141 -5.37 2.19 5.38
N ALA A 142 -5.85 2.33 4.14
CA ALA A 142 -6.23 1.20 3.29
C ALA A 142 -5.03 0.34 2.89
N GLU A 143 -3.93 0.96 2.46
CA GLU A 143 -2.72 0.22 2.09
C GLU A 143 -2.07 -0.46 3.31
N ARG A 144 -2.15 0.15 4.51
CA ARG A 144 -1.69 -0.51 5.74
C ARG A 144 -2.57 -1.69 6.15
N ALA A 145 -3.87 -1.62 5.91
CA ALA A 145 -4.77 -2.74 6.12
C ALA A 145 -4.47 -3.90 5.16
N MET A 146 -4.16 -3.59 3.89
CA MET A 146 -3.69 -4.58 2.92
C MET A 146 -2.32 -5.16 3.31
N LEU A 147 -1.40 -4.35 3.84
CA LEU A 147 -0.12 -4.82 4.36
C LEU A 147 -0.31 -5.83 5.49
N GLY A 148 -1.19 -5.51 6.44
CA GLY A 148 -1.49 -6.44 7.53
C GLY A 148 -2.09 -7.74 7.01
N GLU A 149 -2.98 -7.68 6.02
CA GLU A 149 -3.60 -8.88 5.43
C GLU A 149 -2.57 -9.80 4.80
N TRP A 150 -1.74 -9.22 3.92
CA TRP A 150 -0.71 -9.97 3.22
C TRP A 150 0.30 -10.60 4.19
N LEU A 151 0.70 -9.88 5.25
CA LEU A 151 1.57 -10.41 6.29
C LEU A 151 0.90 -11.52 7.12
N ALA A 152 -0.38 -11.36 7.46
CA ALA A 152 -1.15 -12.37 8.22
C ALA A 152 -1.32 -13.67 7.44
N CYS A 153 -1.36 -13.58 6.11
CA CYS A 153 -1.33 -14.74 5.21
C CYS A 153 0.08 -15.35 5.01
N GLY A 154 1.08 -14.90 5.76
CA GLY A 154 2.45 -15.40 5.64
C GLY A 154 3.24 -14.81 4.47
N ALA A 155 2.79 -13.67 3.93
CA ALA A 155 3.42 -12.96 2.82
C ALA A 155 3.66 -13.86 1.59
N PRO A 156 2.60 -14.49 1.04
CA PRO A 156 2.76 -15.52 0.03
C PRO A 156 3.33 -14.95 -1.28
N LEU A 157 4.16 -15.75 -1.96
CA LEU A 157 4.72 -15.42 -3.28
C LEU A 157 3.67 -15.46 -4.39
N LYS A 158 2.56 -16.17 -4.16
CA LYS A 158 1.42 -16.39 -5.05
C LYS A 158 0.16 -16.42 -4.20
N ALA A 159 -0.93 -15.80 -4.64
CA ALA A 159 -2.20 -15.91 -3.93
C ALA A 159 -2.68 -17.38 -3.91
N GLU A 160 -3.33 -17.79 -2.80
CA GLU A 160 -3.71 -19.17 -2.50
C GLU A 160 -5.22 -19.41 -2.68
#